data_AF-A0A0B1T3R5-F1
#
_entry.id   AF-A0A0B1T3R5-F1
#
_cell.length_a   1.000
_cell.length_b   1.000
_cell.length_c   1.000
_cell.angle_alpha   90.00
_cell.angle_beta   90.00
_cell.angle_gamma   90.00
#
_symmetry.space_group_name_H-M   'P 1'
#
loop_
_entity.id
_entity.type
_entity.pdbx_description
1 polymer ?
#
loop_
_entity_poly.entity_id
_entity_poly.type
_entity_poly.pdbx_seq_one_letter_code
_entity_poly.pdbx_strand_id
1 'polypeptide(L)'
;MFAPRREFAVDMAGFAIHIKEVFRVKNATFGGKCVKTAGLGPESCFITQFGFTKKDAEPFGHNDSPKDILVWHTKTSKTSGSGPFRGFVIE
;
A
#
# COMPACT_ATOMS: atom_id res chain seq x y z
N MET A 1 10.56 -11.41 -7.51
CA MET A 1 9.74 -11.12 -6.31
C MET A 1 10.53 -10.24 -5.36
N PHE A 2 9.99 -9.09 -4.93
CA PHE A 2 10.72 -8.09 -4.14
C PHE A 2 10.43 -8.23 -2.63
N ALA A 3 11.48 -8.27 -1.81
CA ALA A 3 11.43 -8.33 -0.34
C ALA A 3 10.35 -9.29 0.24
N PRO A 4 10.47 -10.62 0.03
CA PRO A 4 9.46 -11.60 0.45
C PRO A 4 9.44 -11.85 1.97
N ARG A 5 10.48 -11.43 2.69
CA ARG A 5 10.60 -11.58 4.16
C ARG A 5 9.79 -10.53 4.94
N ARG A 6 9.04 -9.68 4.25
CA ARG A 6 8.11 -8.72 4.88
C ARG A 6 6.96 -9.48 5.51
N GLU A 7 6.60 -9.12 6.74
CA GLU A 7 5.38 -9.63 7.40
C GLU A 7 4.16 -9.36 6.52
N PHE A 8 4.07 -8.14 5.99
CA PHE A 8 3.06 -7.73 5.03
C PHE A 8 3.71 -7.35 3.71
N ALA A 9 3.84 -8.32 2.80
CA ALA A 9 4.32 -8.13 1.44
C ALA A 9 3.20 -7.68 0.49
N VAL A 10 2.51 -6.60 0.85
CA VAL A 10 1.42 -5.97 0.08
C VAL A 10 1.83 -4.57 -0.36
N ASP A 11 1.06 -3.98 -1.27
CA ASP A 11 1.15 -2.59 -1.70
C ASP A 11 0.14 -1.72 -0.92
N MET A 12 0.29 -0.39 -0.92
CA MET A 12 -0.68 0.55 -0.32
C MET A 12 -2.12 0.34 -0.79
N ALA A 13 -2.31 -0.01 -2.06
CA ALA A 13 -3.65 -0.24 -2.61
C ALA A 13 -4.23 -1.62 -2.23
N GLY A 14 -3.43 -2.50 -1.61
CA GLY A 14 -3.79 -3.91 -1.38
C GLY A 14 -4.39 -4.22 -0.02
N PHE A 15 -4.61 -3.23 0.85
CA PHE A 15 -5.20 -3.45 2.17
C PHE A 15 -6.13 -2.32 2.59
N ALA A 16 -7.00 -2.61 3.55
CA ALA A 16 -7.83 -1.64 4.23
C ALA A 16 -7.73 -1.87 5.75
N ILE A 17 -7.95 -0.81 6.53
CA ILE A 17 -7.94 -0.88 8.00
C ILE A 17 -9.28 -0.36 8.51
N HIS A 18 -9.86 -1.08 9.46
CA HIS A 18 -11.10 -0.66 10.12
C HIS A 18 -10.88 0.64 10.93
N ILE A 19 -11.78 1.61 10.81
CA ILE A 19 -11.57 2.96 11.37
C ILE A 19 -11.41 2.97 12.91
N LYS A 20 -12.02 2.02 13.63
CA LYS A 20 -11.82 1.89 15.09
C LYS A 20 -10.36 1.63 15.46
N GLU A 21 -9.63 0.92 14.62
CA GLU A 21 -8.22 0.58 14.84
C GLU A 21 -7.33 1.80 14.68
N VAL A 22 -7.67 2.65 13.71
CA VAL A 22 -7.03 3.97 13.51
C VAL A 22 -7.20 4.84 14.75
N PHE A 23 -8.38 4.84 15.38
CA PHE A 23 -8.60 5.59 16.62
C PHE A 23 -7.98 4.94 17.87
N ARG A 24 -7.83 3.60 17.88
CA ARG A 24 -7.19 2.85 18.97
C ARG A 24 -5.70 3.21 19.07
N VAL A 25 -5.00 3.25 17.94
CA VAL A 25 -3.56 3.49 17.89
C VAL A 25 -3.26 4.87 17.29
N LYS A 26 -3.45 5.92 18.10
CA LYS A 26 -3.29 7.32 17.69
C LYS A 26 -1.88 7.71 17.21
N ASN A 27 -0.87 6.89 17.54
CA ASN A 27 0.52 7.13 17.16
C ASN A 27 0.91 6.37 15.88
N ALA A 28 -0.01 5.62 15.27
CA ALA A 28 0.25 4.88 14.04
C ALA A 28 0.46 5.85 12.87
N THR A 29 1.67 5.91 12.35
CA THR A 29 2.03 6.86 11.27
C THR A 29 3.01 6.24 10.27
N PHE A 30 2.95 6.74 9.03
CA PHE A 30 3.98 6.51 8.02
C PHE A 30 5.20 7.40 8.30
N GLY A 31 5.86 7.19 9.44
CA GLY A 31 6.96 8.03 9.90
C GLY A 31 8.32 7.66 9.28
N GLY A 32 9.26 8.60 9.27
CA GLY A 32 10.63 8.40 8.77
C GLY A 32 11.43 7.28 9.48
N LYS A 33 11.03 6.86 10.69
CA LYS A 33 11.59 5.69 11.37
C LYS A 33 11.30 4.39 10.60
N CYS A 34 10.14 4.28 9.96
CA CYS A 34 9.78 3.14 9.10
C CYS A 34 10.63 3.11 7.81
N VAL A 35 10.92 4.30 7.26
CA VAL A 35 11.72 4.45 6.03
C VAL A 35 13.18 4.04 6.26
N LYS A 36 13.73 4.27 7.47
CA LYS A 36 15.11 3.86 7.81
C LYS A 36 15.29 2.34 7.93
N THR A 37 14.24 1.60 8.25
CA THR A 37 14.22 0.12 8.25
C THR A 37 13.97 -0.42 6.83
N ALA A 38 14.61 0.20 5.82
CA ALA A 38 14.33 0.22 4.38
C ALA A 38 14.39 -1.14 3.63
N GLY A 39 14.40 -2.26 4.34
CA GLY A 39 14.13 -3.58 3.75
C GLY A 39 12.65 -3.97 3.77
N LEU A 40 11.82 -3.29 4.57
CA LEU A 40 10.48 -3.78 4.92
C LEU A 40 9.29 -2.98 4.34
N GLY A 41 9.54 -1.88 3.63
CA GLY A 41 8.49 -1.05 3.02
C GLY A 41 7.64 -0.26 4.04
N PRO A 42 7.07 0.90 3.67
CA PRO A 42 6.23 1.69 4.57
C PRO A 42 4.94 0.97 4.99
N GLU A 43 4.44 0.03 4.18
CA GLU A 43 3.21 -0.74 4.41
C GLU A 43 3.35 -1.61 5.65
N SER A 44 4.37 -2.47 5.65
CA SER A 44 4.56 -3.45 6.71
C SER A 44 4.83 -2.76 8.04
N CYS A 45 5.57 -1.64 8.04
CA CYS A 45 5.79 -0.86 9.26
C CYS A 45 4.50 -0.21 9.78
N PHE A 46 3.62 0.25 8.91
CA PHE A 46 2.35 0.85 9.33
C PHE A 46 1.40 -0.19 9.91
N ILE A 47 1.22 -1.33 9.24
CA ILE A 47 0.29 -2.38 9.68
C ILE A 47 0.74 -2.99 11.01
N THR A 48 2.05 -3.22 11.18
CA THR A 48 2.61 -3.77 12.44
C THR A 48 2.49 -2.82 13.63
N GLN A 49 2.37 -1.51 13.43
CA GLN A 49 2.13 -0.56 14.54
C GLN A 49 0.78 -0.78 15.23
N PHE A 50 -0.20 -1.37 14.55
CA PHE A 50 -1.48 -1.76 15.14
C PHE A 50 -1.40 -3.06 15.95
N GLY A 51 -0.26 -3.76 15.91
CA GLY A 51 -0.09 -5.07 16.52
C GLY A 51 -0.71 -6.22 15.73
N PHE A 52 -1.06 -5.99 14.46
CA PHE A 52 -1.56 -7.05 13.58
C PHE A 52 -0.45 -8.01 13.16
N THR A 53 -0.80 -9.28 13.12
CA THR A 53 -0.01 -10.35 12.52
C THR A 53 -0.65 -10.81 11.21
N LYS A 54 0.08 -11.59 10.41
CA LYS A 54 -0.46 -12.14 9.15
C LYS A 54 -1.74 -12.98 9.34
N LYS A 55 -1.97 -13.53 10.54
CA LYS A 55 -3.16 -14.32 10.86
C LYS A 55 -4.42 -13.49 11.05
N ASP A 56 -4.26 -12.20 11.35
CA ASP A 56 -5.37 -11.27 11.59
C ASP A 56 -5.85 -10.62 10.27
N ALA A 57 -5.16 -10.88 9.16
CA ALA A 57 -5.52 -10.35 7.85
C ALA A 57 -6.69 -11.13 7.24
N GLU A 58 -7.78 -10.44 6.95
CA GLU A 58 -8.95 -11.00 6.28
C GLU A 58 -8.75 -10.97 4.75
N PRO A 59 -8.72 -12.14 4.07
CA PRO A 59 -8.54 -12.18 2.63
C PRO A 59 -9.84 -11.75 1.92
N PHE A 60 -9.75 -10.70 1.10
CA PHE A 60 -10.85 -10.26 0.25
C PHE A 60 -10.71 -10.83 -1.17
N GLY A 61 -11.79 -11.34 -1.76
CA GLY A 61 -11.78 -11.92 -3.11
C GLY A 61 -10.97 -13.20 -3.29
N HIS A 62 -10.58 -13.87 -2.18
CA HIS A 62 -9.81 -15.13 -2.25
C HIS A 62 -10.67 -16.36 -2.55
N ASN A 63 -11.94 -16.34 -2.13
CA ASN A 63 -12.84 -17.49 -2.21
C ASN A 63 -13.47 -17.68 -3.60
N ASP A 64 -13.42 -16.65 -4.44
CA ASP A 64 -13.98 -16.68 -5.79
C ASP A 64 -13.01 -17.30 -6.79
N SER A 65 -13.55 -18.08 -7.73
CA SER A 65 -12.80 -18.68 -8.82
C SER A 65 -13.47 -18.31 -10.15
N PRO A 66 -12.78 -17.58 -11.05
CA PRO A 66 -11.38 -17.15 -10.99
C PRO A 66 -11.12 -16.10 -9.90
N LYS A 67 -9.86 -15.97 -9.49
CA LYS A 67 -9.45 -14.94 -8.54
C LYS A 67 -9.58 -13.57 -9.21
N ASP A 68 -10.34 -12.68 -8.59
CA ASP A 68 -10.54 -11.34 -9.11
C ASP A 68 -9.35 -10.44 -8.80
N ILE A 69 -8.91 -9.68 -9.81
CA ILE A 69 -7.97 -8.57 -9.66
C ILE A 69 -8.76 -7.28 -9.79
N LEU A 70 -8.97 -6.61 -8.65
CA LEU A 70 -9.84 -5.44 -8.56
C LEU A 70 -9.09 -4.11 -8.51
N VAL A 71 -7.75 -4.14 -8.44
CA VAL A 71 -6.92 -2.92 -8.34
C VAL A 71 -5.63 -3.06 -9.15
N TRP A 72 -5.20 -1.95 -9.77
CA TRP A 72 -3.99 -1.89 -10.58
C TRP A 72 -3.09 -0.75 -10.12
N HIS A 73 -1.81 -1.05 -9.94
CA HIS A 73 -0.79 -0.05 -9.59
C HIS A 73 -0.25 0.65 -10.85
N THR A 74 -1.11 1.41 -11.53
CA THR A 74 -0.76 2.13 -12.76
C THR A 74 0.13 3.33 -12.47
N LYS A 75 1.08 3.61 -13.36
CA LYS A 75 1.94 4.79 -13.29
C LYS A 75 1.93 5.53 -14.62
N THR A 76 1.66 6.82 -14.58
CA THR A 76 1.73 7.69 -15.76
C THR A 76 3.19 7.89 -16.17
N SER A 77 3.48 7.72 -17.47
CA SER A 77 4.79 8.02 -18.04
C SER A 77 5.04 9.53 -18.04
N LYS A 78 6.26 9.96 -17.71
CA LYS A 78 6.65 11.36 -17.82
C LYS A 78 6.55 11.80 -19.29
N THR A 79 5.80 12.86 -19.55
CA THR A 79 5.75 13.47 -20.88
C THR A 79 7.01 14.31 -21.12
N SER A 80 7.55 14.24 -22.34
CA SER A 80 8.68 15.06 -22.79
C SER A 80 8.24 16.39 -23.44
N GLY A 81 6.92 16.61 -23.56
CA GLY A 81 6.35 17.78 -24.20
C GLY A 81 6.54 19.06 -23.38
N SER A 82 7.27 20.02 -23.92
CA SER A 82 7.30 21.40 -23.43
C SER A 82 6.19 22.19 -24.14
N GLY A 83 4.99 22.19 -23.57
CA GLY A 83 3.85 22.99 -24.02
C GLY A 83 3.39 23.98 -22.95
N PRO A 84 2.54 24.97 -23.27
CA PRO A 84 2.05 25.95 -22.31
C PRO A 84 1.37 25.32 -21.07
N PHE A 85 0.84 24.09 -21.22
CA PHE A 85 0.26 23.29 -20.13
C PHE A 85 1.18 22.19 -19.61
N ARG A 86 2.51 22.30 -19.75
CA ARG A 86 3.49 21.30 -19.27
C ARG A 86 3.21 19.85 -19.73
N GLY A 87 2.63 19.68 -20.92
CA GLY A 87 2.41 18.37 -21.51
C GLY A 87 1.18 17.61 -21.00
N PHE A 88 0.20 18.27 -20.39
CA PHE A 88 -1.14 17.69 -20.17
C PHE A 88 -2.00 17.87 -21.44
N VAL A 89 -2.60 16.78 -21.92
CA VAL A 89 -3.68 16.81 -22.91
C VAL A 89 -4.98 16.70 -22.14
N ILE A 90 -5.84 17.71 -22.27
CA ILE A 90 -7.21 17.68 -21.74
C ILE A 90 -8.07 17.20 -22.90
N GLU A 91 -8.64 16.00 -22.77
CA GLU A 91 -9.73 15.53 -23.65
C GLU A 91 -11.07 16.12 -23.20
#